data_AF-A0A5K7S8C2-F1
#
_entry.id   AF-A0A5K7S8C2-F1
#
_cell.length_a   1.000
_cell.length_b   1.000
_cell.length_c   1.000
_cell.angle_alpha   90.00
_cell.angle_beta   90.00
_cell.angle_gamma   90.00
#
_symmetry.space_group_name_H-M   'P 1'
#
loop_
_entity.id
_entity.type
_entity.pdbx_description
1 polymer ?
#
loop_
_entity_poly.entity_id
_entity_poly.type
_entity_poly.pdbx_seq_one_letter_code
_entity_poly.pdbx_strand_id
1 'polypeptide(L)'
;MRTIKNRNIGGRPPKAPAEKKGYKITIKMDTEEYYTLKAKARDAGINRSEFIRLCIRSSVVKQHLTSEQMGYIRQLSGMANNVNQVAHKANAAGYSDVHRQCLSLNERLDNVIKKIEDDC
;
A
#
# COMPACT_ATOMS: atom_id res chain seq x y z
N MET A 1 37.80 27.33 -0.83
CA MET A 1 37.65 25.93 -1.30
C MET A 1 37.36 25.95 -2.80
N ARG A 2 38.27 25.47 -3.66
CA ARG A 2 38.02 25.37 -5.10
C ARG A 2 37.33 24.03 -5.38
N THR A 3 36.06 24.07 -5.80
CA THR A 3 35.35 22.89 -6.32
C THR A 3 36.01 22.42 -7.61
N ILE A 4 36.73 21.29 -7.54
CA ILE A 4 37.31 20.64 -8.71
C ILE A 4 36.14 20.03 -9.51
N LYS A 5 35.65 20.76 -10.52
CA LYS A 5 34.81 20.17 -11.56
C LYS A 5 35.73 19.32 -12.45
N ASN A 6 35.72 18.01 -12.24
CA ASN A 6 36.32 17.04 -13.15
C ASN A 6 35.60 17.14 -14.51
N ARG A 7 36.05 18.04 -15.38
CA ARG A 7 35.58 18.14 -16.77
C ARG A 7 36.52 17.27 -17.60
N ASN A 8 36.14 16.01 -17.82
CA ASN A 8 36.72 15.26 -18.93
C ASN A 8 36.31 15.97 -20.22
N ILE A 9 37.20 16.77 -20.79
CA ILE A 9 36.97 17.53 -22.03
C ILE A 9 37.05 16.53 -23.19
N GLY A 10 35.95 16.37 -23.94
CA GLY A 10 35.89 15.52 -25.14
C GLY A 10 35.37 14.09 -24.95
N GLY A 11 35.05 13.67 -23.72
CA GLY A 11 34.46 12.35 -23.45
C GLY A 11 32.93 12.36 -23.49
N ARG A 12 32.31 11.17 -23.59
CA ARG A 12 30.86 11.02 -23.39
C ARG A 12 30.49 11.60 -22.01
N PRO A 13 29.53 12.53 -21.92
CA PRO A 13 29.09 13.09 -20.65
C PRO A 13 28.71 11.99 -19.66
N PRO A 14 29.14 12.08 -18.39
CA PRO A 14 28.76 11.09 -17.38
C PRO A 14 27.26 11.16 -17.14
N LYS A 15 26.61 10.00 -17.05
CA LYS A 15 25.20 9.93 -16.64
C LYS A 15 25.00 10.55 -15.26
N ALA A 16 23.87 11.21 -15.05
CA ALA A 16 23.49 11.69 -13.73
C ALA A 16 23.41 10.53 -12.72
N PRO A 17 23.68 10.75 -11.42
CA PRO A 17 23.59 9.70 -10.41
C PRO A 17 22.26 8.94 -10.43
N ALA A 18 21.14 9.64 -10.65
CA ALA A 18 19.80 9.05 -10.74
C ALA A 18 19.58 8.14 -11.96
N GLU A 19 20.33 8.33 -13.04
CA GLU A 19 20.24 7.52 -14.27
C GLU A 19 21.19 6.32 -14.26
N LYS A 20 22.18 6.34 -13.36
CA LYS A 20 23.12 5.22 -13.20
C LYS A 20 22.40 4.06 -12.51
N LYS A 21 22.42 2.90 -13.16
CA LYS A 21 22.00 1.60 -12.57
C LYS A 21 23.02 1.13 -11.53
N GLY A 22 23.23 1.91 -10.46
CA GLY A 22 24.28 1.72 -9.46
C GLY A 22 23.94 0.73 -8.34
N TYR A 23 22.65 0.42 -8.15
CA TYR A 23 22.20 -0.50 -7.13
C TYR A 23 22.09 -1.92 -7.68
N LYS A 24 22.58 -2.90 -6.91
CA LYS A 24 22.49 -4.33 -7.23
C LYS A 24 21.44 -4.99 -6.33
N ILE A 25 20.56 -5.78 -6.95
CA ILE A 25 19.59 -6.63 -6.25
C ILE A 25 19.91 -8.08 -6.64
N THR A 26 19.93 -8.97 -5.65
CA THR A 26 20.07 -10.41 -5.85
C THR A 26 18.71 -11.06 -5.59
N ILE A 27 18.24 -11.88 -6.52
CA ILE A 27 16.98 -12.61 -6.40
C ILE A 27 17.32 -14.10 -6.42
N LYS A 28 16.86 -14.85 -5.41
CA LYS A 28 16.87 -16.32 -5.44
C LYS A 28 15.57 -16.76 -6.09
N MET A 29 15.68 -17.71 -7.01
CA MET A 29 14.55 -18.25 -7.76
C MET A 29 14.62 -19.76 -7.69
N ASP A 30 13.46 -20.41 -7.71
CA ASP A 30 13.41 -21.84 -8.02
C ASP A 30 13.66 -22.10 -9.52
N THR A 31 13.60 -23.38 -9.90
CA THR A 31 13.87 -23.79 -11.28
C THR A 31 12.82 -23.24 -12.26
N GLU A 32 11.53 -23.30 -11.89
CA GLU A 32 10.43 -22.89 -12.75
C GLU A 32 10.44 -21.37 -12.95
N GLU A 33 10.58 -20.61 -11.87
CA GLU A 33 10.68 -19.16 -11.89
C GLU A 33 11.83 -18.68 -12.78
N TYR A 34 13.00 -19.32 -12.65
CA TYR A 34 14.19 -18.96 -13.43
C TYR A 34 13.97 -19.19 -14.93
N TYR A 35 13.43 -20.36 -15.31
CA TYR A 35 13.18 -20.66 -16.73
C TYR A 35 12.03 -19.83 -17.30
N THR A 36 11.02 -19.50 -16.48
CA THR A 36 9.95 -18.57 -16.86
C THR A 36 10.50 -17.18 -17.15
N LEU A 37 11.34 -16.63 -16.27
CA LEU A 37 12.03 -15.36 -16.52
C LEU A 37 12.86 -15.41 -17.80
N LYS A 38 13.61 -16.51 -18.00
CA LYS A 38 14.45 -16.69 -19.19
C LYS A 38 13.62 -16.70 -20.48
N ALA A 39 12.52 -17.44 -20.51
CA ALA A 39 11.62 -17.52 -21.65
C ALA A 39 10.99 -16.15 -21.94
N LYS A 40 10.38 -15.50 -20.93
CA LYS A 40 9.74 -14.19 -21.11
C LYS A 40 10.71 -13.11 -21.58
N ALA A 41 11.93 -13.08 -21.05
CA ALA A 41 12.95 -12.14 -21.49
C ALA A 41 13.36 -12.37 -22.95
N ARG A 42 13.54 -13.64 -23.34
CA ARG A 42 13.82 -14.03 -24.74
C ARG A 42 12.69 -13.60 -25.67
N ASP A 43 11.44 -13.89 -25.30
CA ASP A 43 10.27 -13.61 -26.13
C ASP A 43 10.04 -12.09 -26.29
N ALA A 44 10.40 -11.30 -25.27
CA ALA A 44 10.41 -9.84 -25.33
C ALA A 44 11.66 -9.25 -26.02
N GLY A 45 12.62 -10.06 -26.45
CA GLY A 45 13.85 -9.61 -27.12
C GLY A 45 14.80 -8.79 -26.23
N ILE A 46 14.69 -8.91 -24.90
CA ILE A 46 15.49 -8.14 -23.93
C ILE A 46 16.20 -9.04 -22.93
N ASN A 47 17.22 -8.51 -22.25
CA ASN A 47 17.89 -9.29 -21.20
C ASN A 47 17.01 -9.37 -19.94
N ARG A 48 17.23 -10.43 -19.14
CA ARG A 48 16.53 -10.72 -17.89
C ARG A 48 16.48 -9.52 -16.94
N SER A 49 17.59 -8.78 -16.79
CA SER A 49 17.65 -7.63 -15.89
C SER A 49 16.80 -6.47 -16.38
N GLU A 50 16.70 -6.26 -17.70
CA GLU A 50 15.81 -5.25 -18.28
C GLU A 50 14.36 -5.68 -18.19
N PHE A 51 14.07 -6.97 -18.40
CA PHE A 51 12.74 -7.53 -18.21
C PHE A 51 12.24 -7.29 -16.78
N ILE A 52 13.02 -7.62 -15.76
CA ILE A 52 12.67 -7.37 -14.36
C ILE A 52 12.44 -5.87 -14.10
N ARG A 53 13.31 -4.99 -14.62
CA ARG A 53 13.13 -3.54 -14.48
C ARG A 53 11.85 -3.04 -15.13
N LEU A 54 11.49 -3.57 -16.29
CA LEU A 54 10.25 -3.23 -16.97
C LEU A 54 9.04 -3.70 -16.14
N CYS A 55 9.08 -4.93 -15.64
CA CYS A 55 8.05 -5.44 -14.73
C CYS A 55 7.89 -4.53 -13.50
N ILE A 56 8.97 -4.08 -12.87
CA ILE A 56 8.89 -3.17 -11.70
C ILE A 56 8.29 -1.81 -12.08
N ARG A 57 8.62 -1.27 -13.26
CA ARG A 57 8.06 0.01 -13.73
C ARG A 57 6.58 -0.07 -14.07
N SER A 58 6.14 -1.22 -14.59
CA SER A 58 4.76 -1.45 -15.03
C SER A 58 3.90 -2.13 -13.97
N SER A 59 4.49 -2.67 -12.91
CA SER A 59 3.75 -3.37 -11.86
C SER A 59 2.93 -2.37 -11.06
N VAL A 60 1.63 -2.65 -10.95
CA VAL A 60 0.75 -1.98 -9.99
C VAL A 60 0.83 -2.75 -8.68
N VAL A 61 1.20 -2.06 -7.59
CA VAL A 61 1.13 -2.64 -6.25
C VAL A 61 -0.35 -2.69 -5.86
N LYS A 62 -0.95 -3.88 -5.86
CA LYS A 62 -2.26 -4.08 -5.24
C LYS A 62 -2.07 -4.09 -3.72
N GLN A 63 -2.47 -3.01 -3.06
CA GLN A 63 -2.56 -3.00 -1.60
C GLN A 63 -3.68 -3.97 -1.20
N HIS A 64 -3.42 -4.86 -0.24
CA HIS A 64 -4.38 -5.85 0.22
C HIS A 64 -5.61 -5.22 0.89
N LEU A 65 -5.40 -4.08 1.57
CA LEU A 65 -6.45 -3.20 2.08
C LEU A 65 -6.07 -1.78 1.69
N THR A 66 -6.94 -1.06 1.01
CA THR A 66 -6.72 0.35 0.71
C THR A 66 -6.66 1.15 2.01
N SER A 67 -6.02 2.32 1.99
CA SER A 67 -6.02 3.25 3.14
C SER A 67 -7.44 3.58 3.63
N GLU A 68 -8.40 3.60 2.71
CA GLU A 68 -9.82 3.82 2.96
C GLU A 68 -10.48 2.64 3.68
N GLN A 69 -10.27 1.40 3.19
CA GLN A 69 -10.73 0.18 3.87
C GLN A 69 -10.14 0.05 5.28
N MET A 70 -8.85 0.37 5.45
CA MET A 70 -8.23 0.48 6.79
C MET A 70 -8.87 1.58 7.65
N GLY A 71 -9.34 2.67 7.04
CA GLY A 71 -10.10 3.72 7.71
C GLY A 71 -11.41 3.20 8.29
N TYR A 72 -12.18 2.42 7.51
CA TYR A 72 -13.44 1.83 7.97
C TYR A 72 -13.24 0.82 9.11
N ILE A 73 -12.20 -0.02 9.02
CA ILE A 73 -11.86 -0.97 10.10
C ILE A 73 -11.57 -0.20 11.40
N ARG A 74 -10.79 0.90 11.35
CA ARG A 74 -10.54 1.72 12.54
C ARG A 74 -11.80 2.38 13.08
N GLN A 75 -12.71 2.82 12.21
CA GLN A 75 -14.01 3.37 12.64
C GLN A 75 -14.85 2.32 13.35
N LEU A 76 -14.94 1.10 12.82
CA LEU A 76 -15.60 -0.03 13.49
C LEU A 76 -15.00 -0.32 14.86
N SER A 77 -13.66 -0.40 14.96
CA SER A 77 -12.99 -0.61 16.25
C SER A 77 -13.29 0.53 17.25
N GLY A 78 -13.33 1.78 16.79
CA GLY A 78 -13.73 2.92 17.63
C GLY A 78 -15.18 2.86 18.09
N MET A 79 -16.09 2.34 17.26
CA MET A 79 -17.49 2.18 17.62
C MET A 79 -17.71 1.12 18.71
N ALA A 80 -16.92 0.05 18.75
CA ALA A 80 -16.98 -0.93 19.86
C ALA A 80 -16.74 -0.26 21.23
N ASN A 81 -15.81 0.69 21.30
CA ASN A 81 -15.58 1.48 22.51
C ASN A 81 -16.77 2.39 22.85
N ASN A 82 -17.42 2.97 21.85
CA ASN A 82 -18.62 3.78 22.05
C ASN A 82 -19.81 2.94 22.56
N VAL A 83 -19.98 1.71 22.05
CA VAL A 83 -20.99 0.76 22.55
C VAL A 83 -20.74 0.46 24.03
N ASN A 84 -19.50 0.16 24.39
CA ASN A 84 -19.13 -0.10 25.78
C ASN A 84 -19.42 1.10 26.69
N GLN A 85 -19.15 2.33 26.24
CA GLN A 85 -19.47 3.55 26.99
C GLN A 85 -20.98 3.74 27.17
N VAL A 86 -21.78 3.50 26.12
CA VAL A 86 -23.24 3.57 26.19
C VAL A 86 -23.78 2.53 27.16
N ALA A 87 -23.26 1.30 27.14
CA ALA A 87 -23.65 0.24 28.07
C ALA A 87 -23.33 0.59 29.53
N HIS A 88 -22.12 1.09 29.81
CA HIS A 88 -21.76 1.56 31.16
C HIS A 88 -22.67 2.70 31.63
N LYS A 89 -22.98 3.65 30.76
CA LYS A 89 -23.86 4.78 31.09
C LYS A 89 -25.31 4.33 31.28
N ALA A 90 -25.80 3.38 30.50
CA ALA A 90 -27.12 2.77 30.66
C ALA A 90 -27.25 2.09 32.03
N ASN A 91 -26.21 1.36 32.44
CA ASN A 91 -26.18 0.68 33.74
C ASN A 91 -26.17 1.65 34.92
N ALA A 92 -25.58 2.84 34.75
CA ALA A 92 -25.47 3.84 35.81
C ALA A 92 -26.69 4.78 35.91
N ALA A 93 -27.24 5.22 34.77
CA ALA A 93 -28.30 6.23 34.70
C ALA A 93 -29.67 5.69 34.25
N GLY A 94 -29.72 4.44 33.78
CA GLY A 94 -30.91 3.85 33.18
C GLY A 94 -30.96 4.02 31.66
N TYR A 95 -31.72 3.15 31.00
CA TYR A 95 -31.75 3.05 29.53
C TYR A 95 -32.38 4.28 28.84
N SER A 96 -33.39 4.89 29.46
CA SER A 96 -34.11 6.05 28.92
C SER A 96 -33.18 7.22 28.59
N ASP A 97 -32.14 7.41 29.41
CA ASP A 97 -31.19 8.52 29.29
C ASP A 97 -30.15 8.31 28.19
N VAL A 98 -30.00 7.08 27.70
CA VAL A 98 -29.01 6.72 26.66
C VAL A 98 -29.66 6.25 25.36
N HIS A 99 -30.98 6.07 25.33
CA HIS A 99 -31.71 5.54 24.18
C HIS A 99 -31.39 6.28 22.88
N ARG A 100 -31.37 7.63 22.91
CA ARG A 100 -31.02 8.46 21.75
C ARG A 100 -29.57 8.26 21.29
N GLN A 101 -28.63 8.08 22.21
CA GLN A 101 -27.23 7.79 21.88
C GLN A 101 -27.09 6.41 21.25
N CYS A 102 -27.85 5.43 21.73
CA CYS A 102 -27.87 4.07 21.19
C CYS A 102 -28.38 4.05 19.73
N LEU A 103 -29.50 4.73 19.45
CA LEU A 103 -30.05 4.84 18.09
C LEU A 103 -29.05 5.51 17.12
N SER A 104 -28.45 6.63 17.52
CA SER A 104 -27.44 7.31 16.69
C SER A 104 -26.20 6.44 16.42
N LEU A 105 -25.83 5.59 17.37
CA LEU A 105 -24.70 4.69 17.20
C LEU A 105 -25.01 3.57 16.20
N ASN A 106 -26.23 3.02 16.24
CA ASN A 106 -26.70 2.02 15.28
C ASN A 106 -26.72 2.58 13.85
N GLU A 107 -27.27 3.78 13.64
CA GLU A 107 -27.27 4.42 12.32
C GLU A 107 -25.84 4.64 11.78
N ARG A 108 -24.90 5.01 12.64
CA ARG A 108 -23.49 5.18 12.25
C ARG A 108 -22.84 3.83 11.92
N LEU A 109 -23.17 2.79 12.66
CA LEU A 109 -22.68 1.43 12.41
C LEU A 109 -23.16 0.91 11.06
N ASP A 110 -24.45 1.03 10.78
CA ASP A 110 -25.05 0.65 9.49
C ASP A 110 -24.41 1.39 8.32
N ASN A 111 -24.12 2.68 8.48
CA ASN A 111 -23.47 3.48 7.44
C ASN A 111 -22.03 3.05 7.17
N VAL A 112 -21.28 2.65 8.20
CA VAL A 112 -19.90 2.15 8.01
C VAL A 112 -19.91 0.76 7.36
N ILE A 113 -20.85 -0.10 7.74
CA ILE A 113 -21.01 -1.44 7.14
C ILE A 113 -21.34 -1.32 5.65
N LYS A 114 -22.31 -0.46 5.27
CA LYS A 114 -22.65 -0.22 3.85
C LYS A 114 -21.44 0.22 3.02
N LYS A 115 -20.62 1.11 3.55
CA LYS A 115 -19.39 1.55 2.86
C LYS A 115 -18.38 0.42 2.65
N ILE A 116 -18.32 -0.53 3.58
CA ILE A 116 -17.44 -1.71 3.43
C ILE A 116 -18.02 -2.67 2.38
N GLU A 117 -19.34 -2.84 2.34
CA GLU A 117 -20.02 -3.69 1.34
C GLU A 117 -19.89 -3.12 -0.08
N ASP A 118 -19.96 -1.80 -0.24
CA ASP A 118 -19.86 -1.13 -1.54
C ASP A 118 -18.40 -1.05 -2.08
N ASP A 119 -17.40 -1.02 -1.18
CA ASP A 119 -15.96 -0.92 -1.52
C ASP A 119 -15.25 -2.30 -1.61
N CYS A 120 -15.97 -3.41 -1.48
CA CYS A 120 -15.47 -4.78 -1.67
C CYS A 120 -15.92 -5.37 -3.02
#